data_AF-A0A3E1D5C5-F1
#
_entry.id   AF-A0A3E1D5C5-F1
#
_cell.length_a   1.000
_cell.length_b   1.000
_cell.length_c   1.000
_cell.angle_alpha   90.00
_cell.angle_beta   90.00
_cell.angle_gamma   90.00
#
_symmetry.space_group_name_H-M   'P 1'
#
loop_
_entity.id
_entity.type
_entity.pdbx_description
1 polymer ?
#
loop_
_entity_poly.entity_id
_entity_poly.type
_entity_poly.pdbx_seq_one_letter_code
_entity_poly.pdbx_strand_id
1 'polypeptide(L)' 'MNKLIQEIIIYLVVALSSLFIMSYAVHMLVGGLVSKETEHLLIAVTCLIGVMAIGFMVWDVTQRRKGINK' A
#
# COMPACT_ATOMS: atom_id res chain seq x y z
N MET A 1 -2.40 15.02 -22.31
CA MET A 1 -2.89 14.13 -21.24
C MET A 1 -3.37 15.00 -20.09
N ASN A 2 -4.54 14.71 -19.50
CA ASN A 2 -5.12 15.58 -18.47
C ASN A 2 -4.28 15.50 -17.18
N LYS A 3 -3.95 16.64 -16.54
CA LYS A 3 -3.00 16.67 -15.39
C LYS A 3 -3.44 15.76 -14.24
N LEU A 4 -4.74 15.68 -13.97
CA LEU A 4 -5.32 14.80 -12.95
C LEU A 4 -5.13 13.32 -13.27
N ILE A 5 -5.22 12.94 -14.55
CA ILE A 5 -5.04 11.55 -14.98
C ILE A 5 -3.57 11.13 -14.79
N GLN A 6 -2.62 12.02 -15.09
CA GLN A 6 -1.20 11.78 -14.82
C GLN A 6 -0.91 11.54 -13.34
N GLU A 7 -1.45 12.39 -12.47
CA GLU A 7 -1.28 12.29 -11.03
C GLU A 7 -1.83 10.97 -10.47
N ILE A 8 -3.04 10.58 -10.88
CA ILE A 8 -3.67 9.31 -10.47
C ILE A 8 -2.84 8.10 -10.92
N ILE A 9 -2.33 8.11 -12.16
CA ILE A 9 -1.50 7.00 -12.68
C ILE A 9 -0.22 6.88 -11.85
N ILE A 10 0.45 8.00 -11.56
CA ILE A 10 1.67 7.99 -10.75
C ILE A 10 1.39 7.42 -9.35
N TYR A 11 0.32 7.86 -8.70
CA TYR A 11 -0.04 7.36 -7.37
C TYR A 11 -0.40 5.87 -7.38
N LEU A 12 -1.11 5.38 -8.40
CA LEU A 12 -1.38 3.95 -8.55
C LEU A 12 -0.09 3.14 -8.71
N VAL A 13 0.83 3.59 -9.56
CA VAL A 13 2.11 2.90 -9.78
C VAL A 13 2.93 2.86 -8.49
N VAL A 14 3.00 3.96 -7.75
CA VAL A 14 3.72 4.03 -6.47
C VAL A 14 3.06 3.16 -5.40
N ALA A 15 1.73 3.16 -5.31
CA ALA A 15 1.00 2.34 -4.35
C ALA A 15 1.23 0.84 -4.60
N LEU A 16 1.14 0.41 -5.87
CA LEU A 16 1.38 -0.98 -6.25
C LEU A 16 2.84 -1.39 -5.99
N SER A 17 3.81 -0.60 -6.46
CA SER A 17 5.23 -0.92 -6.27
C SER A 17 5.59 -0.99 -4.79
N SER A 18 5.03 -0.11 -3.96
CA SER A 18 5.23 -0.11 -2.51
C SER A 18 4.66 -1.37 -1.85
N LEU A 19 3.50 -1.87 -2.29
CA LEU A 19 2.92 -3.12 -1.80
C LEU A 19 3.77 -4.34 -2.20
N PHE A 20 4.29 -4.37 -3.42
CA PHE A 20 5.20 -5.44 -3.86
C PHE A 20 6.50 -5.44 -3.08
N ILE A 21 7.11 -4.27 -2.87
CA ILE A 21 8.32 -4.14 -2.05
C ILE A 21 8.05 -4.60 -0.62
N MET A 22 6.92 -4.23 -0.04
CA MET A 22 6.52 -4.67 1.31
C MET A 22 6.37 -6.19 1.39
N SER A 23 5.66 -6.81 0.43
CA SER A 23 5.52 -8.26 0.36
C SER A 23 6.89 -8.96 0.28
N TYR A 24 7.79 -8.44 -0.56
CA TYR A 24 9.12 -8.99 -0.72
C TYR A 24 9.98 -8.80 0.53
N ALA A 25 9.86 -7.65 1.22
CA ALA A 25 10.54 -7.41 2.48
C ALA A 25 10.11 -8.40 3.57
N VAL A 26 8.81 -8.71 3.66
CA VAL A 26 8.31 -9.75 4.59
C VAL A 26 8.86 -11.12 4.19
N HIS A 27 8.81 -11.48 2.90
CA HIS A 27 9.40 -12.72 2.41
C HIS A 27 10.90 -12.84 2.74
N MET A 28 11.68 -11.76 2.58
CA MET A 28 13.10 -11.76 2.92
C MET A 28 13.36 -11.82 4.42
N LEU A 29 12.46 -11.24 5.23
CA LEU A 29 12.59 -11.20 6.70
C LEU A 29 12.27 -12.55 7.35
N VAL A 30 11.21 -13.22 6.91
CA VAL A 30 10.72 -14.46 7.54
C VAL A 30 10.90 -15.70 6.66
N GLY A 31 11.36 -15.54 5.42
CA GLY A 31 11.56 -16.61 4.46
C GLY A 31 12.51 -17.68 4.99
N GLY A 32 12.03 -18.92 5.03
CA GLY A 32 12.78 -20.05 5.56
C GLY A 32 12.90 -20.11 7.09
N LEU A 33 12.40 -19.10 7.82
CA LEU A 33 12.33 -19.09 9.29
C LEU A 33 10.98 -19.62 9.82
N VAL A 34 9.95 -19.63 8.97
CA VAL A 34 8.60 -20.08 9.31
C VAL A 34 8.06 -21.07 8.27
N SER A 35 6.94 -21.73 8.58
CA SER A 35 6.23 -22.56 7.61
C SER A 35 5.71 -21.71 6.44
N LYS A 36 5.56 -22.30 5.25
CA LYS A 36 5.04 -21.61 4.05
C LYS A 36 3.67 -20.98 4.29
N GLU A 37 2.81 -21.65 5.05
CA GLU A 37 1.48 -21.16 5.39
C GLU A 37 1.55 -19.90 6.25
N THR A 38 2.42 -19.91 7.27
CA THR A 38 2.66 -18.75 8.15
C THR A 38 3.26 -17.58 7.38
N GLU A 39 4.18 -17.85 6.46
CA GLU A 39 4.82 -16.85 5.63
C GLU A 39 3.80 -16.12 4.73
N HIS A 40 2.96 -16.89 4.03
CA HIS A 40 1.89 -16.32 3.21
C HIS A 40 0.88 -15.53 4.03
N LEU A 41 0.53 -16.00 5.24
CA LEU A 41 -0.36 -15.28 6.14
C LEU A 41 0.24 -13.94 6.58
N LEU A 42 1.52 -13.92 6.96
CA LEU A 42 2.23 -12.69 7.33
C LEU A 42 2.29 -11.69 6.18
N ILE A 43 2.60 -12.15 4.96
CA ILE A 43 2.60 -11.31 3.76
C ILE A 43 1.20 -10.74 3.53
N ALA A 44 0.16 -11.58 3.55
CA ALA A 44 -1.22 -11.15 3.31
C ALA A 44 -1.70 -10.11 4.33
N VAL A 45 -1.45 -10.34 5.63
CA VAL A 45 -1.79 -9.41 6.70
C VAL A 45 -1.04 -8.09 6.53
N THR A 46 0.27 -8.14 6.24
CA THR A 46 1.07 -6.94 6.06
C THR A 46 0.63 -6.13 4.84
N CYS A 47 0.35 -6.78 3.72
CA CYS A 47 -0.21 -6.13 2.53
C CYS A 47 -1.58 -5.52 2.82
N LEU A 48 -2.45 -6.19 3.57
CA LEU A 48 -3.77 -5.68 3.94
C LEU A 48 -3.66 -4.42 4.82
N ILE A 49 -2.73 -4.40 5.78
CA ILE A 49 -2.41 -3.20 6.56
C ILE A 49 -1.90 -2.07 5.64
N GLY A 50 -1.01 -2.39 4.70
CA GLY A 50 -0.50 -1.42 3.72
C GLY A 50 -1.62 -0.80 2.86
N VAL A 51 -2.55 -1.62 2.36
CA VAL A 51 -3.71 -1.15 1.59
C VAL A 51 -4.61 -0.24 2.44
N MET A 52 -4.89 -0.62 3.69
CA MET A 52 -5.68 0.22 4.61
C MET A 52 -5.00 1.56 4.87
N ALA A 53 -3.69 1.58 5.09
CA ALA A 53 -2.93 2.81 5.31
C ALA A 53 -2.96 3.73 4.07
N ILE A 54 -2.73 3.19 2.87
CA ILE A 54 -2.82 3.94 1.62
C ILE A 54 -4.24 4.49 1.41
N GLY A 55 -5.27 3.66 1.65
CA GLY A 55 -6.67 4.08 1.56
C GLY A 55 -7.00 5.22 2.53
N PHE A 56 -6.50 5.15 3.76
CA PHE A 56 -6.62 6.23 4.74
C PHE A 56 -5.92 7.51 4.28
N MET A 57 -4.71 7.41 3.71
CA MET A 57 -4.00 8.57 3.17
C MET A 57 -4.77 9.22 2.00
N VAL A 58 -5.34 8.42 1.10
CA VAL A 58 -6.18 8.91 0.00
C VAL A 58 -7.42 9.64 0.54
N TRP A 59 -8.07 9.07 1.56
CA TRP A 59 -9.19 9.70 2.23
C TRP A 59 -8.79 11.03 2.88
N ASP A 60 -7.71 11.05 3.66
CA ASP A 60 -7.20 12.24 4.34
C ASP A 60 -6.88 13.37 3.34
N VAL A 61 -6.15 13.06 2.26
CA VAL A 61 -5.86 14.02 1.19
C VAL A 61 -7.14 14.55 0.56
N THR A 62 -8.14 13.69 0.34
CA THR A 62 -9.43 14.09 -0.24
C THR A 62 -10.20 15.03 0.69
N GLN A 63 -10.21 14.74 2.00
CA GLN A 63 -10.87 15.59 2.99
C GLN A 63 -10.19 16.95 3.16
N ARG A 64 -8.86 16.99 3.12
CA ARG A 64 -8.07 18.24 3.13
C ARG A 64 -8.33 19.07 1.86
N ARG A 65 -8.39 18.43 0.69
CA ARG A 65 -8.74 19.10 -0.58
C ARG A 65 -10.16 19.67 -0.58
N LYS A 66 -11.09 19.04 0.12
CA LYS A 66 -12.47 19.53 0.31
C LYS A 66 -12.62 20.60 1.39
N GLY A 67 -11.56 20.90 2.15
CA GLY A 67 -11.59 21.87 3.25
C GLY A 67 -12.44 21.44 4.46
N ILE A 68 -12.79 20.15 4.57
CA ILE A 68 -13.68 19.62 5.61
C ILE A 68 -12.91 19.37 6.93
N ASN A 69 -11.63 18.99 6.83
CA ASN A 69 -10.73 18.89 7.98
C ASN A 69 -9.68 20.00 7.86
N LYS A 70 -9.75 20.98 8.77
CA LYS A 70 -8.76 22.04 8.95
C LYS A 70 -7.84 21.67 10.10
#